data_AF-A0A537UJU4-F1
#
_entry.id   AF-A0A537UJU4-F1
#
_cell.length_a   1.000
_cell.length_b   1.000
_cell.length_c   1.000
_cell.angle_alpha   90.00
_cell.angle_beta   90.00
_cell.angle_gamma   90.00
#
_symmetry.space_group_name_H-M   'P 1'
#
loop_
_entity.id
_entity.type
_entity.pdbx_description
1 polymer ?
#
loop_
_entity_poly.entity_id
_entity_poly.type
_entity_poly.pdbx_seq_one_letter_code
_entity_poly.pdbx_strand_id
1 'polypeptide(L)'
;IRIENLVVVQPWDGDDGARERDMLCFETLTLAPIDRTLISRDLLDDAEIAWLDAYHARVRDTLTPVLDRDTARWLAAATQPF
;
A
#
# COMPACT_ATOMS: atom_id res chain seq x y z
N ILE A 1 5.79 18.26 4.05
CA ILE A 1 6.01 16.92 3.43
C ILE A 1 4.72 16.55 2.70
N ARG A 2 4.78 15.95 1.51
CA ARG A 2 3.60 15.49 0.75
C ARG A 2 3.82 14.02 0.35
N ILE A 3 2.82 13.18 0.60
CA ILE A 3 2.74 11.79 0.13
C ILE A 3 1.50 11.73 -0.76
N GLU A 4 1.64 11.27 -2.00
CA GLU A 4 0.61 11.41 -3.03
C GLU A 4 0.53 10.14 -3.88
N ASN A 5 -0.66 9.56 -3.96
CA ASN A 5 -0.97 8.40 -4.79
C ASN A 5 -2.19 8.73 -5.66
N LEU A 6 -2.16 8.27 -6.91
CA LEU A 6 -3.36 8.19 -7.73
C LEU A 6 -4.22 7.02 -7.26
N VAL A 7 -5.50 7.28 -7.06
CA VAL A 7 -6.49 6.29 -6.65
C VAL A 7 -7.71 6.33 -7.58
N VAL A 8 -8.38 5.20 -7.73
CA VAL A 8 -9.65 5.09 -8.45
C VAL A 8 -10.77 4.76 -7.47
N VAL A 9 -11.95 5.33 -7.72
CA VAL A 9 -13.17 5.00 -6.97
C VAL A 9 -13.79 3.74 -7.57
N GLN A 10 -14.05 2.75 -6.74
CA GLN A 10 -14.68 1.49 -7.15
C GLN A 10 -15.74 1.05 -6.13
N PRO A 11 -16.64 0.12 -6.48
CA PRO A 11 -17.55 -0.50 -5.52
C PRO A 11 -16.78 -1.18 -4.40
N TRP A 12 -17.29 -1.06 -3.17
CA TRP A 12 -16.77 -1.81 -2.03
C TRP A 12 -17.36 -3.24 -2.05
N ASP A 13 -16.49 -4.24 -2.03
CA ASP A 13 -16.82 -5.67 -2.10
C ASP A 13 -16.63 -6.42 -0.75
N GLY A 14 -16.35 -5.69 0.33
CA GLY A 14 -16.26 -6.25 1.68
C GLY A 14 -17.61 -6.70 2.23
N ASP A 15 -17.58 -7.69 3.14
CA ASP A 15 -18.76 -8.24 3.80
C ASP A 15 -19.03 -7.49 5.12
N ASP A 16 -19.89 -6.48 5.07
CA ASP A 16 -20.23 -5.67 6.24
C ASP A 16 -21.69 -5.86 6.69
N GLY A 17 -22.29 -7.00 6.32
CA GLY A 17 -23.68 -7.31 6.62
C GLY A 17 -24.68 -6.48 5.79
N ALA A 18 -25.89 -6.28 6.34
CA ALA A 18 -26.98 -5.61 5.65
C ALA A 18 -26.77 -4.08 5.60
N ARG A 19 -25.90 -3.61 4.71
CA ARG A 19 -25.83 -2.18 4.39
C ARG A 19 -27.11 -1.76 3.66
N GLU A 20 -27.67 -0.62 4.06
CA GLU A 20 -28.86 -0.05 3.41
C GLU A 20 -28.56 0.51 2.00
N ARG A 21 -27.28 0.66 1.63
CA ARG A 21 -26.82 1.27 0.36
C ARG A 21 -25.49 0.70 -0.11
N ASP A 22 -25.29 0.74 -1.43
CA ASP A 22 -24.02 0.45 -2.07
C ASP A 22 -22.95 1.48 -1.66
N MET A 23 -21.80 0.99 -1.22
CA MET A 23 -20.67 1.80 -0.78
C MET A 23 -19.55 1.76 -1.82
N LEU A 24 -18.74 2.81 -1.83
CA LEU A 24 -17.56 2.93 -2.68
C LEU A 24 -16.30 2.93 -1.83
N CYS A 25 -15.19 2.53 -2.43
CA CYS A 25 -13.87 2.57 -1.83
C CYS A 25 -12.81 3.03 -2.83
N PHE A 26 -11.59 3.21 -2.34
CA PHE A 26 -10.44 3.56 -3.16
C PHE A 26 -9.56 2.36 -3.43
N GLU A 27 -9.23 2.14 -4.70
CA GLU A 27 -8.09 1.31 -5.08
C GLU A 27 -6.90 2.20 -5.42
N THR A 28 -5.73 1.89 -4.87
CA THR A 28 -4.49 2.59 -5.21
C THR A 28 -3.93 2.10 -6.54
N LEU A 29 -3.72 3.03 -7.49
CA LEU A 29 -3.11 2.77 -8.79
C LEU A 29 -1.60 3.03 -8.79
N THR A 30 -1.15 4.03 -8.03
CA THR A 30 0.28 4.32 -7.89
C THR A 30 0.98 3.21 -7.10
N LEU A 31 1.97 2.58 -7.73
CA LEU A 31 2.82 1.59 -7.08
C LEU A 31 4.23 2.16 -6.92
N ALA A 32 4.46 2.86 -5.80
CA ALA A 32 5.76 3.39 -5.43
C ALA A 32 5.97 3.19 -3.92
N PRO A 33 7.14 2.71 -3.46
CA PRO A 33 7.36 2.50 -2.03
C PRO A 33 7.33 3.84 -1.27
N ILE A 34 6.55 3.88 -0.18
CA ILE A 34 6.58 4.97 0.80
C ILE A 34 7.80 4.78 1.71
N ASP A 35 8.63 5.82 1.86
CA ASP A 35 9.84 5.75 2.69
C ASP A 35 9.50 5.62 4.18
N ARG A 36 9.98 4.52 4.80
CA ARG A 36 9.74 4.20 6.21
C ARG A 36 10.64 4.98 7.17
N THR A 37 11.75 5.54 6.71
CA THR A 37 12.74 6.19 7.58
C THR A 37 12.23 7.48 8.23
N LEU A 38 11.19 8.07 7.64
CA LEU A 38 10.54 9.29 8.13
C LEU A 38 9.24 9.01 8.91
N ILE A 39 8.93 7.74 9.19
CA ILE A 39 7.71 7.33 9.90
C ILE A 39 8.03 7.10 11.37
N SER A 40 7.33 7.80 12.26
CA SER A 40 7.34 7.52 13.70
C SER A 40 6.40 6.35 13.97
N ARG A 41 6.95 5.13 14.09
CA ARG A 41 6.16 3.89 14.23
C ARG A 41 5.20 3.91 15.42
N ASP A 42 5.60 4.57 16.51
CA ASP A 42 4.82 4.72 17.74
C ASP A 42 3.56 5.59 17.57
N LEU A 43 3.43 6.31 16.45
CA LEU A 43 2.24 7.07 16.12
C LEU A 43 1.25 6.31 15.22
N LEU A 44 1.62 5.11 14.75
CA LEU A 44 0.76 4.27 13.92
C LEU A 44 0.02 3.24 14.76
N ASP A 45 -1.22 2.95 14.39
CA ASP A 45 -1.93 1.80 14.89
C ASP A 45 -1.61 0.51 14.10
N ASP A 46 -2.07 -0.64 14.61
CA ASP A 46 -1.83 -1.93 13.98
C ASP A 46 -2.46 -2.05 12.58
N ALA A 47 -3.57 -1.35 12.33
CA ALA A 47 -4.25 -1.37 11.04
C ALA A 47 -3.50 -0.54 9.99
N GLU A 48 -2.96 0.62 10.38
CA GLU A 48 -2.11 1.46 9.55
C GLU A 48 -0.79 0.76 9.21
N ILE A 49 -0.19 0.06 10.17
CA ILE A 49 0.99 -0.79 9.94
C ILE A 49 0.65 -1.91 8.94
N ALA A 50 -0.43 -2.65 9.20
CA ALA A 50 -0.84 -3.74 8.32
C ALA A 50 -1.16 -3.25 6.89
N TRP A 51 -1.79 -2.07 6.77
CA TRP A 51 -2.07 -1.44 5.48
C TRP A 51 -0.79 -1.09 4.72
N LEU A 52 0.19 -0.48 5.40
CA LEU A 52 1.45 -0.08 4.78
C LEU A 52 2.28 -1.31 4.35
N ASP A 53 2.34 -2.35 5.19
CA ASP A 53 3.00 -3.61 4.87
C ASP A 53 2.36 -4.33 3.67
N ALA A 54 1.01 -4.37 3.62
CA ALA A 54 0.29 -4.93 2.50
C ALA A 54 0.50 -4.12 1.20
N TYR A 55 0.50 -2.79 1.31
CA TYR A 55 0.80 -1.91 0.17
C TYR A 55 2.22 -2.15 -0.36
N HIS A 56 3.23 -2.17 0.52
CA HIS A 56 4.62 -2.45 0.16
C HIS A 56 4.82 -3.84 -0.44
N ALA A 57 4.11 -4.85 0.06
CA ALA A 57 4.08 -6.18 -0.54
C ALA A 57 3.53 -6.13 -1.98
N ARG A 58 2.37 -5.50 -2.19
CA ARG A 58 1.79 -5.32 -3.54
C ARG A 58 2.75 -4.60 -4.49
N VAL A 59 3.40 -3.53 -4.05
CA VAL A 59 4.38 -2.77 -4.85
C VAL A 59 5.52 -3.70 -5.29
N ARG A 60 6.12 -4.44 -4.36
CA ARG A 60 7.23 -5.34 -4.66
C ARG A 60 6.79 -6.46 -5.60
N ASP A 61 5.71 -7.16 -5.27
CA ASP A 61 5.27 -8.34 -6.03
C ASP A 61 4.88 -7.97 -7.47
N THR A 62 4.30 -6.78 -7.66
CA THR A 62 3.91 -6.29 -9.00
C THR A 62 5.11 -5.81 -9.82
N LEU A 63 6.05 -5.09 -9.21
CA LEU A 63 7.15 -4.45 -9.95
C LEU A 63 8.37 -5.35 -10.12
N THR A 64 8.71 -6.21 -9.16
CA THR A 64 9.91 -7.06 -9.22
C THR A 64 10.06 -7.84 -10.54
N PRO A 65 9.01 -8.41 -11.16
CA PRO A 65 9.14 -9.15 -12.42
C PRO A 65 9.62 -8.33 -13.62
N VAL A 66 9.45 -6.99 -13.59
CA VAL A 66 9.78 -6.09 -14.70
C VAL A 66 11.02 -5.23 -14.44
N LEU A 67 11.69 -5.43 -13.30
CA LEU A 67 12.86 -4.67 -12.88
C LEU A 67 14.15 -5.43 -13.13
N ASP A 68 15.25 -4.70 -13.32
CA ASP A 68 16.58 -5.29 -13.28
C ASP A 68 16.93 -5.75 -11.85
N ARG A 69 17.99 -6.56 -11.75
CA ARG A 69 18.41 -7.19 -10.49
C ARG A 69 18.75 -6.18 -9.39
N ASP A 70 19.36 -5.05 -9.73
CA ASP A 70 19.81 -4.08 -8.74
C ASP A 70 18.65 -3.25 -8.23
N THR A 71 17.76 -2.82 -9.14
CA THR A 71 16.51 -2.13 -8.76
C THR A 71 15.57 -3.04 -7.96
N ALA A 72 15.42 -4.30 -8.34
CA ALA A 72 14.61 -5.27 -7.58
C ALA A 72 15.16 -5.50 -6.15
N ARG A 73 16.49 -5.55 -6.01
CA ARG A 73 17.16 -5.68 -4.70
C ARG A 73 16.93 -4.45 -3.82
N TRP A 74 17.04 -3.25 -4.40
CA TRP A 74 16.71 -2.01 -3.71
C TRP A 74 15.23 -2.00 -3.28
N LEU A 75 14.32 -2.36 -4.19
CA LEU A 75 12.89 -2.36 -3.89
C LEU A 75 12.54 -3.32 -2.76
N ALA A 76 13.16 -4.50 -2.72
CA ALA A 76 13.00 -5.46 -1.64
C ALA A 76 13.42 -4.88 -0.28
N ALA A 77 14.49 -4.08 -0.22
CA ALA A 77 14.91 -3.41 1.00
C ALA A 77 13.98 -2.24 1.38
N ALA A 78 13.49 -1.48 0.40
CA ALA A 78 12.59 -0.36 0.61
C ALA A 78 11.16 -0.77 1.06
N THR A 79 10.77 -2.03 0.80
CA THR A 79 9.42 -2.57 1.06
C THR A 79 9.38 -3.61 2.17
N GLN A 80 10.34 -3.57 3.10
CA GLN A 80 10.35 -4.47 4.26
C GLN A 80 9.17 -4.16 5.20
N PRO A 81 8.54 -5.19 5.80
CA PRO A 81 7.48 -4.99 6.79
C PRO A 81 8.01 -4.35 8.09
N PHE A 82 7.12 -3.75 8.89
CA PHE A 82 7.44 -3.13 10.19
C PHE A 82 7.56 -4.11 11.36
#